data_AF-A0AAN4Q9M8-F1
#
_entry.id   AF-A0AAN4Q9M8-F1
#
_cell.length_a   1.000
_cell.length_b   1.000
_cell.length_c   1.000
_cell.angle_alpha   90.00
_cell.angle_beta   90.00
_cell.angle_gamma   90.00
#
_symmetry.space_group_name_H-M   'P 1'
#
loop_
_entity.id
_entity.type
_entity.pdbx_description
1 polymer ?
#
loop_
_entity_poly.entity_id
_entity_poly.type
_entity_poly.pdbx_seq_one_letter_code
_entity_poly.pdbx_strand_id
1 'polypeptide(L)'
;MDMIRFNDFYLRLYRANLKQDGQALLLELYALWREAETSGVEADTLAYEARNCLHRVASTDLFVLAACEWIGDKGHLRLSKALVHEVSVQYLQHPKLVRFVLSGATESSTCAVALRLCALNVPLPVSLGWVLSLNEDLPSSPLISATTSVVTNFLATEYPATCKRLLEAEPSPLTQSTPAMHLGERLFAESSALDALPNLTELQMASEMRRSFSYFRRNENRAVMEKVHGESLFEMSMTAQHFKYSNQVSVEYQNDHETVEAMIPMFTQEMSMELPQTRIADPLLYHQKIMSLWKEAEQ
;
A
#
# COMPACT_ATOMS: atom_id res chain seq x y z
N MET A 1 18.59 21.93 -8.28
CA MET A 1 18.50 20.87 -9.31
C MET A 1 17.29 21.19 -10.15
N ASP A 2 17.40 21.18 -11.48
CA ASP A 2 16.30 21.65 -12.34
C ASP A 2 15.23 20.57 -12.52
N MET A 3 13.97 20.88 -12.18
CA MET A 3 12.76 20.05 -12.41
C MET A 3 12.68 19.44 -13.82
N ILE A 4 13.36 20.06 -14.79
CA ILE A 4 13.42 19.67 -16.19
C ILE A 4 13.97 18.25 -16.36
N ARG A 5 14.92 17.81 -15.51
CA ARG A 5 15.59 16.51 -15.70
C ARG A 5 14.69 15.30 -15.47
N PHE A 6 13.84 15.30 -14.43
CA PHE A 6 12.92 14.19 -14.19
C PHE A 6 11.77 14.15 -15.19
N ASN A 7 11.29 15.31 -15.64
CA ASN A 7 10.25 15.36 -16.67
C ASN A 7 10.77 14.89 -18.04
N ASP A 8 11.98 15.28 -18.42
CA ASP A 8 12.63 14.79 -19.64
C ASP A 8 12.89 13.28 -19.57
N PHE A 9 13.32 12.78 -18.40
CA PHE A 9 13.45 11.35 -18.16
C PHE A 9 12.09 10.63 -18.27
N TYR A 10 11.02 11.19 -17.69
CA TYR A 10 9.68 10.62 -17.79
C TYR A 10 9.22 10.47 -19.24
N LEU A 11 9.42 11.48 -20.08
CA LEU A 11 9.06 11.41 -21.50
C LEU A 11 9.83 10.31 -22.25
N ARG A 12 11.11 10.09 -21.91
CA ARG A 12 11.91 8.99 -22.44
C ARG A 12 11.39 7.65 -21.96
N LEU A 13 11.16 7.50 -20.65
CA LEU A 13 10.59 6.29 -20.05
C LEU A 13 9.23 5.94 -20.66
N TYR A 14 8.41 6.93 -20.97
CA TYR A 14 7.10 6.74 -21.57
C TYR A 14 7.17 6.20 -23.00
N ARG A 15 8.17 6.65 -23.79
CA ARG A 15 8.33 6.28 -25.20
C ARG A 15 9.21 5.05 -25.42
N ALA A 16 9.99 4.64 -24.40
CA ALA A 16 10.96 3.57 -24.53
C ALA A 16 10.33 2.18 -24.66
N ASN A 17 11.08 1.26 -25.29
CA ASN A 17 10.70 -0.14 -25.29
C ASN A 17 11.18 -0.80 -24.00
N LEU A 18 10.29 -0.89 -23.01
CA LEU A 18 10.62 -1.33 -21.65
C LEU A 18 11.25 -2.72 -21.57
N LYS A 19 11.01 -3.60 -22.55
CA LYS A 19 11.62 -4.94 -22.61
C LYS A 19 13.11 -4.92 -22.97
N GLN A 20 13.55 -3.92 -23.72
CA GLN A 20 14.94 -3.80 -24.19
C GLN A 20 15.72 -2.78 -23.35
N ASP A 21 15.11 -1.63 -23.09
CA ASP A 21 15.78 -0.48 -22.47
C ASP A 21 15.55 -0.41 -20.95
N GLY A 22 14.68 -1.27 -20.40
CA GLY A 22 14.20 -1.17 -19.02
C GLY A 22 15.31 -1.11 -17.98
N GLN A 23 16.28 -2.03 -18.04
CA GLN A 23 17.39 -2.06 -17.07
C GLN A 23 18.27 -0.81 -17.15
N ALA A 24 18.60 -0.35 -18.35
CA ALA A 24 19.41 0.86 -18.55
C ALA A 24 18.69 2.10 -18.01
N LEU A 25 17.39 2.22 -18.28
CA LEU A 25 16.56 3.32 -17.78
C LEU A 25 16.47 3.31 -16.25
N LEU A 26 16.33 2.14 -15.61
CA LEU A 26 16.31 2.05 -14.15
C LEU A 26 17.65 2.44 -13.51
N LEU A 27 18.77 2.09 -14.15
CA LEU A 27 20.10 2.52 -13.71
C LEU A 27 20.30 4.04 -13.85
N GLU A 28 19.83 4.62 -14.96
CA GLU A 28 19.88 6.06 -15.17
C GLU A 28 19.01 6.80 -14.15
N LEU A 29 17.78 6.34 -13.92
CA LEU A 29 16.89 6.93 -12.92
C LEU A 29 17.49 6.86 -11.51
N TYR A 30 18.11 5.72 -11.17
CA TYR A 30 18.82 5.57 -9.91
C TYR A 30 19.99 6.55 -9.78
N ALA A 31 20.78 6.73 -10.85
CA ALA A 31 21.89 7.68 -10.86
C ALA A 31 21.41 9.13 -10.68
N LEU A 32 20.33 9.51 -11.38
CA LEU A 32 19.70 10.83 -11.23
C LEU A 32 19.19 11.07 -9.80
N TRP A 33 18.53 10.06 -9.21
CA TRP A 33 18.09 10.12 -7.82
C TRP A 33 19.27 10.33 -6.86
N ARG A 34 20.35 9.56 -7.03
CA ARG A 34 21.54 9.67 -6.19
C ARG A 34 22.23 11.02 -6.35
N GLU A 35 22.36 11.54 -7.56
CA GLU A 35 22.89 12.88 -7.82
C GLU A 35 22.10 13.93 -7.04
N ALA A 36 20.76 13.85 -7.07
CA ALA A 36 19.86 14.77 -6.37
C ALA A 36 20.05 14.72 -4.85
N GLU A 37 20.09 13.50 -4.33
CA GLU A 37 20.29 13.27 -2.91
C GLU A 37 21.65 13.79 -2.44
N THR A 38 22.73 13.53 -3.21
CA THR A 38 24.07 14.05 -2.90
C THR A 38 24.17 15.56 -3.02
N SER A 39 23.33 16.17 -3.86
CA SER A 39 23.22 17.63 -4.00
C SER A 39 22.44 18.28 -2.86
N GLY A 40 21.91 17.50 -1.91
CA GLY A 40 21.21 18.00 -0.73
C GLY A 40 19.72 18.29 -0.95
N VAL A 41 19.10 17.76 -2.01
CA VAL A 41 17.64 17.88 -2.21
C VAL A 41 16.91 17.09 -1.13
N GLU A 42 15.90 17.70 -0.51
CA GLU A 42 15.07 17.05 0.49
C GLU A 42 14.30 15.86 -0.10
N ALA A 43 14.13 14.81 0.69
CA ALA A 43 13.57 13.54 0.22
C ALA A 43 12.13 13.67 -0.31
N ASP A 44 11.30 14.50 0.34
CA ASP A 44 9.89 14.69 -0.05
C ASP A 44 9.79 15.46 -1.36
N THR A 45 10.61 16.49 -1.55
CA THR A 45 10.73 17.23 -2.81
C THR A 45 11.21 16.31 -3.93
N LEU A 46 12.23 15.49 -3.67
CA LEU A 46 12.75 14.56 -4.66
C LEU A 46 11.71 13.50 -5.07
N ALA A 47 10.96 12.96 -4.10
CA ALA A 47 9.87 12.03 -4.36
C ALA A 47 8.75 12.68 -5.19
N TYR A 48 8.42 13.94 -4.89
CA TYR A 48 7.43 14.70 -5.66
C TYR A 48 7.89 14.95 -7.11
N GLU A 49 9.15 15.34 -7.31
CA GLU A 49 9.70 15.57 -8.66
C GLU A 49 9.79 14.29 -9.48
N ALA A 50 10.18 13.17 -8.88
CA ALA A 50 10.29 11.88 -9.54
C ALA A 50 8.96 11.12 -9.65
N ARG A 51 7.85 11.67 -9.12
CA ARG A 51 6.56 10.98 -8.96
C ARG A 51 6.08 10.30 -10.23
N ASN A 52 6.07 11.01 -11.36
CA ASN A 52 5.58 10.45 -12.63
C ASN A 52 6.46 9.29 -13.14
N CYS A 53 7.77 9.37 -12.93
CA CYS A 53 8.70 8.29 -13.26
C CYS A 53 8.43 7.06 -12.37
N LEU A 54 8.32 7.27 -11.06
CA LEU A 54 8.06 6.21 -10.09
C LEU A 54 6.69 5.55 -10.32
N HIS A 55 5.67 6.34 -10.59
CA HIS A 55 4.33 5.86 -10.92
C HIS A 55 4.35 4.96 -12.16
N ARG A 56 5.08 5.37 -13.20
CA ARG A 56 5.24 4.57 -14.43
C ARG A 56 5.99 3.27 -14.17
N VAL A 57 7.05 3.31 -13.36
CA VAL A 57 7.79 2.10 -12.96
C VAL A 57 6.89 1.15 -12.17
N ALA A 58 6.14 1.65 -11.19
CA ALA A 58 5.23 0.85 -10.36
C ALA A 58 4.07 0.24 -11.17
N SER A 59 3.59 0.95 -12.20
CA SER A 59 2.45 0.53 -13.02
C SER A 59 2.80 -0.40 -14.20
N THR A 60 4.08 -0.77 -14.37
CA THR A 60 4.55 -1.59 -15.50
C THR A 60 5.39 -2.77 -15.02
N ASP A 61 5.73 -3.68 -15.93
CA ASP A 61 6.58 -4.84 -15.65
C ASP A 61 7.99 -4.46 -15.14
N LEU A 62 8.37 -3.17 -15.25
CA LEU A 62 9.60 -2.64 -14.67
C LEU A 62 9.62 -2.71 -13.14
N PHE A 63 8.45 -2.78 -12.48
CA PHE A 63 8.39 -2.82 -11.03
C PHE A 63 9.23 -3.95 -10.45
N VAL A 64 9.18 -5.16 -11.03
CA VAL A 64 9.96 -6.31 -10.53
C VAL A 64 11.46 -6.03 -10.62
N LEU A 65 11.93 -5.51 -11.75
CA LEU A 65 13.33 -5.15 -11.96
C LEU A 65 13.77 -4.04 -10.99
N ALA A 66 12.94 -3.01 -10.83
CA ALA A 66 13.21 -1.90 -9.93
C ALA A 66 13.21 -2.33 -8.46
N ALA A 67 12.31 -3.23 -8.07
CA ALA A 67 12.26 -3.79 -6.73
C ALA A 67 13.51 -4.61 -6.45
N CYS A 68 13.90 -5.53 -7.35
CA CYS A 68 15.13 -6.31 -7.19
C CYS A 68 16.36 -5.40 -7.11
N GLU A 69 16.52 -4.43 -8.01
CA GLU A 69 17.69 -3.55 -8.03
C GLU A 69 17.74 -2.58 -6.82
N TRP A 70 16.64 -1.86 -6.54
CA TRP A 70 16.64 -0.77 -5.57
C TRP A 70 16.28 -1.23 -4.16
N ILE A 71 15.31 -2.13 -4.04
CA ILE A 71 14.86 -2.67 -2.75
C ILE A 71 15.73 -3.86 -2.35
N GLY A 72 16.05 -4.78 -3.27
CA GLY A 72 16.85 -5.98 -3.02
C GLY A 72 18.36 -5.73 -2.97
N ASP A 73 19.00 -5.51 -4.12
CA ASP A 73 20.46 -5.52 -4.22
C ASP A 73 21.08 -4.29 -3.56
N LYS A 74 20.53 -3.10 -3.82
CA LYS A 74 21.07 -1.84 -3.28
C LYS A 74 20.56 -1.47 -1.90
N GLY A 75 19.39 -1.98 -1.50
CA GLY A 75 18.76 -1.61 -0.22
C GLY A 75 18.59 -0.10 -0.05
N HIS A 76 18.23 0.63 -1.10
CA HIS A 76 18.20 2.10 -1.09
C HIS A 76 16.93 2.65 -0.43
N LEU A 77 16.91 2.72 0.90
CA LEU A 77 15.72 3.03 1.72
C LEU A 77 14.85 4.19 1.22
N ARG A 78 15.42 5.35 0.86
CA ARG A 78 14.63 6.54 0.47
C ARG A 78 13.91 6.35 -0.87
N LEU A 79 14.63 5.94 -1.90
CA LEU A 79 14.06 5.57 -3.21
C LEU A 79 13.04 4.42 -3.07
N SER A 80 13.33 3.41 -2.26
CA SER A 80 12.41 2.29 -2.00
C SER A 80 11.10 2.76 -1.36
N LYS A 81 11.16 3.69 -0.39
CA LYS A 81 9.95 4.31 0.19
C LYS A 81 9.14 5.07 -0.86
N ALA A 82 9.80 5.82 -1.73
CA ALA A 82 9.12 6.58 -2.79
C ALA A 82 8.47 5.64 -3.83
N LEU A 83 9.13 4.56 -4.22
CA LEU A 83 8.53 3.55 -5.11
C LEU A 83 7.35 2.83 -4.44
N VAL A 84 7.51 2.42 -3.18
CA VAL A 84 6.45 1.74 -2.41
C VAL A 84 5.25 2.65 -2.18
N HIS A 85 5.43 3.97 -2.09
CA HIS A 85 4.31 4.90 -2.04
C HIS A 85 3.41 4.79 -3.28
N GLU A 86 3.97 4.78 -4.49
CA GLU A 86 3.19 4.67 -5.72
C GLU A 86 2.49 3.31 -5.84
N VAL A 87 3.17 2.23 -5.43
CA VAL A 87 2.56 0.89 -5.31
C VAL A 87 1.42 0.90 -4.30
N SER A 88 1.59 1.63 -3.19
CA SER A 88 0.57 1.72 -2.15
C SER A 88 -0.67 2.42 -2.65
N VAL A 89 -0.51 3.51 -3.40
CA VAL A 89 -1.64 4.22 -4.05
C VAL A 89 -2.40 3.30 -5.01
N GLN A 90 -1.70 2.46 -5.77
CA GLN A 90 -2.32 1.56 -6.74
C GLN A 90 -3.04 0.37 -6.10
N TYR A 91 -2.47 -0.22 -5.05
CA TYR A 91 -2.94 -1.49 -4.47
C TYR A 91 -3.58 -1.36 -3.10
N LEU A 92 -3.85 -0.14 -2.63
CA LEU A 92 -4.58 0.10 -1.40
C LEU A 92 -5.95 -0.60 -1.45
N GLN A 93 -6.22 -1.47 -0.48
CA GLN A 93 -7.43 -2.30 -0.41
C GLN A 93 -7.71 -3.20 -1.62
N HIS A 94 -6.70 -3.46 -2.46
CA HIS A 94 -6.88 -4.33 -3.62
C HIS A 94 -7.48 -5.68 -3.20
N PRO A 95 -8.52 -6.19 -3.90
CA PRO A 95 -9.30 -7.33 -3.42
C PRO A 95 -8.60 -8.68 -3.64
N LYS A 96 -7.56 -8.72 -4.47
CA LYS A 96 -6.87 -9.94 -4.90
C LYS A 96 -5.37 -9.85 -4.68
N LEU A 97 -4.71 -10.99 -4.51
CA LEU A 97 -3.25 -11.09 -4.51
C LEU A 97 -2.66 -10.63 -5.84
N VAL A 98 -1.51 -9.96 -5.78
CA VAL A 98 -0.77 -9.53 -6.98
C VAL A 98 0.28 -10.58 -7.32
N ARG A 99 0.23 -11.12 -8.54
CA ARG A 99 1.27 -12.03 -9.05
C ARG A 99 2.42 -11.24 -9.65
N PHE A 100 3.64 -11.65 -9.34
CA PHE A 100 4.87 -11.13 -9.95
C PHE A 100 5.59 -12.23 -10.72
N VAL A 101 6.20 -11.88 -11.85
CA VAL A 101 7.01 -12.81 -12.64
C VAL A 101 8.47 -12.69 -12.20
N LEU A 102 8.96 -13.68 -11.45
CA LEU A 102 10.27 -13.62 -10.78
C LEU A 102 11.37 -14.44 -11.46
N SER A 103 11.05 -15.16 -12.53
CA SER A 103 11.95 -16.09 -13.23
C SER A 103 13.25 -15.47 -13.79
N GLY A 104 13.32 -14.14 -13.91
CA GLY A 104 14.49 -13.40 -14.40
C GLY A 104 15.36 -12.78 -13.30
N ALA A 105 14.99 -12.90 -12.03
CA ALA A 105 15.68 -12.27 -10.91
C ALA A 105 16.50 -13.29 -10.09
N THR A 106 17.49 -12.81 -9.34
CA THR A 106 18.30 -13.67 -8.47
C THR A 106 17.54 -14.01 -7.19
N GLU A 107 17.80 -15.21 -6.68
CA GLU A 107 17.17 -15.70 -5.44
C GLU A 107 17.43 -14.76 -4.25
N SER A 108 18.68 -14.38 -4.02
CA SER A 108 19.06 -13.46 -2.95
C SER A 108 18.31 -12.13 -3.03
N SER A 109 18.21 -11.53 -4.23
CA SER A 109 17.51 -10.27 -4.44
C SER A 109 16.01 -10.39 -4.16
N THR A 110 15.35 -11.41 -4.73
CA THR A 110 13.90 -11.61 -4.54
C THR A 110 13.52 -11.91 -3.09
N CYS A 111 14.36 -12.66 -2.36
CA CYS A 111 14.19 -12.90 -0.93
C CYS A 111 14.38 -11.61 -0.11
N ALA A 112 15.41 -10.82 -0.41
CA ALA A 112 15.65 -9.52 0.22
C ALA A 112 14.49 -8.54 0.00
N VAL A 113 13.92 -8.51 -1.22
CA VAL A 113 12.73 -7.71 -1.53
C VAL A 113 11.53 -8.15 -0.68
N ALA A 114 11.28 -9.46 -0.54
CA ALA A 114 10.14 -9.95 0.24
C ALA A 114 10.17 -9.44 1.68
N LEU A 115 11.32 -9.51 2.34
CA LEU A 115 11.52 -9.01 3.71
C LEU A 115 11.38 -7.49 3.79
N ARG A 116 12.03 -6.76 2.86
CA ARG A 116 12.04 -5.29 2.86
C ARG A 116 10.70 -4.67 2.48
N LEU A 117 9.89 -5.33 1.66
CA LEU A 117 8.51 -4.91 1.37
C LEU A 117 7.65 -4.91 2.65
N CYS A 118 7.81 -5.91 3.52
CA CYS A 118 7.17 -5.94 4.83
C CYS A 118 7.67 -4.80 5.73
N ALA A 119 8.99 -4.57 5.75
CA ALA A 119 9.58 -3.47 6.52
C ALA A 119 9.10 -2.08 6.05
N LEU A 120 8.79 -1.93 4.76
CA LEU A 120 8.26 -0.70 4.17
C LEU A 120 6.74 -0.53 4.33
N ASN A 121 6.04 -1.50 4.92
CA ASN A 121 4.58 -1.52 5.07
C ASN A 121 3.82 -1.38 3.75
N VAL A 122 4.27 -2.06 2.69
CA VAL A 122 3.53 -2.12 1.41
C VAL A 122 2.16 -2.82 1.62
N PRO A 123 1.12 -2.54 0.80
CA PRO A 123 -0.14 -3.24 0.93
C PRO A 123 0.02 -4.77 0.87
N LEU A 124 -0.75 -5.46 1.70
CA LEU A 124 -0.74 -6.92 1.79
C LEU A 124 -0.90 -7.67 0.46
N PRO A 125 -1.76 -7.22 -0.47
CA PRO A 125 -1.86 -7.83 -1.80
C PRO A 125 -0.52 -7.96 -2.52
N VAL A 126 0.41 -7.02 -2.26
CA VAL A 126 1.73 -6.96 -2.86
C VAL A 126 2.74 -7.77 -2.07
N SER A 127 2.85 -7.61 -0.75
CA SER A 127 3.83 -8.36 0.05
C SER A 127 3.52 -9.86 0.10
N LEU A 128 2.26 -10.24 0.33
CA LEU A 128 1.83 -11.62 0.29
C LEU A 128 1.89 -12.18 -1.14
N GLY A 129 1.51 -11.37 -2.13
CA GLY A 129 1.62 -11.73 -3.55
C GLY A 129 3.06 -12.03 -3.99
N TRP A 130 4.02 -11.21 -3.54
CA TRP A 130 5.45 -11.37 -3.83
C TRP A 130 6.00 -12.68 -3.25
N VAL A 131 5.76 -12.95 -1.95
CA VAL A 131 6.31 -14.15 -1.30
C VAL A 131 5.70 -15.45 -1.87
N LEU A 132 4.42 -15.43 -2.25
CA LEU A 132 3.79 -16.58 -2.90
C LEU A 132 4.32 -16.78 -4.32
N SER A 133 4.52 -15.70 -5.08
CA SER A 133 5.13 -15.76 -6.42
C SER A 133 6.55 -16.33 -6.36
N LEU A 134 7.30 -16.04 -5.29
CA LEU A 134 8.65 -16.55 -5.05
C LEU A 134 8.67 -18.08 -4.89
N ASN A 135 7.63 -18.70 -4.31
CA ASN A 135 7.53 -20.16 -4.20
C ASN A 135 7.07 -20.85 -5.48
N GLU A 136 6.40 -20.12 -6.38
CA GLU A 136 5.88 -20.68 -7.63
C GLU A 136 6.84 -20.55 -8.81
N ASP A 137 7.51 -19.40 -8.93
CA ASP A 137 8.34 -19.07 -10.11
C ASP A 137 9.80 -19.53 -9.97
N LEU A 138 10.30 -19.72 -8.75
CA LEU A 138 11.69 -20.10 -8.48
C LEU A 138 11.79 -21.53 -7.93
N PRO A 139 12.90 -22.25 -8.22
CA PRO A 139 13.11 -23.60 -7.71
C PRO A 139 13.22 -23.60 -6.18
N SER A 140 12.67 -24.63 -5.53
CA SER A 140 12.67 -24.73 -4.07
C SER A 140 14.09 -24.69 -3.50
N SER A 141 14.31 -23.78 -2.55
CA SER A 141 15.58 -23.56 -1.87
C SER A 141 15.36 -23.37 -0.36
N PRO A 142 16.33 -23.73 0.50
CA PRO A 142 16.25 -23.47 1.93
C PRO A 142 16.06 -21.98 2.25
N LEU A 143 16.70 -21.08 1.50
CA LEU A 143 16.57 -19.64 1.71
C LEU A 143 15.14 -19.18 1.38
N ILE A 144 14.60 -19.60 0.24
CA ILE A 144 13.20 -19.36 -0.14
C ILE A 144 12.23 -19.85 0.94
N SER A 145 12.42 -21.08 1.43
CA SER A 145 11.56 -21.64 2.48
C SER A 145 11.66 -20.85 3.79
N ALA A 146 12.87 -20.43 4.19
CA ALA A 146 13.09 -19.64 5.38
C ALA A 146 12.44 -18.25 5.27
N THR A 147 12.70 -17.54 4.17
CA THR A 147 12.10 -16.22 3.89
C THR A 147 10.58 -16.31 3.84
N THR A 148 10.03 -17.36 3.21
CA THR A 148 8.58 -17.58 3.14
C THR A 148 7.98 -17.76 4.52
N SER A 149 8.60 -18.57 5.38
CA SER A 149 8.15 -18.75 6.76
C SER A 149 8.19 -17.44 7.54
N VAL A 150 9.29 -16.68 7.47
CA VAL A 150 9.44 -15.39 8.17
C VAL A 150 8.36 -14.40 7.73
N VAL A 151 8.20 -14.21 6.41
CA VAL A 151 7.24 -13.24 5.86
C VAL A 151 5.80 -13.65 6.14
N THR A 152 5.43 -14.91 5.92
CA THR A 152 4.05 -15.37 6.17
C THR A 152 3.70 -15.34 7.65
N ASN A 153 4.64 -15.66 8.56
CA ASN A 153 4.44 -15.50 10.00
C ASN A 153 4.25 -14.05 10.42
N PHE A 154 5.10 -13.15 9.90
CA PHE A 154 4.97 -11.72 10.16
C PHE A 154 3.61 -11.19 9.70
N LEU A 155 3.24 -11.45 8.44
CA LEU A 155 1.97 -10.95 7.87
C LEU A 155 0.74 -11.52 8.58
N ALA A 156 0.75 -12.81 8.94
CA ALA A 156 -0.36 -13.42 9.67
C ALA A 156 -0.51 -12.86 11.08
N THR A 157 0.59 -12.56 11.75
CA THR A 157 0.57 -12.00 13.11
C THR A 157 0.12 -10.55 13.09
N GLU A 158 0.66 -9.75 12.17
CA GLU A 158 0.37 -8.31 12.15
C GLU A 158 -0.97 -7.99 11.47
N TYR A 159 -1.42 -8.81 10.50
CA TYR A 159 -2.59 -8.53 9.66
C TYR A 159 -3.44 -9.79 9.35
N PRO A 160 -3.90 -10.55 10.35
CA PRO A 160 -4.60 -11.83 10.14
C PRO A 160 -5.90 -11.68 9.35
N ALA A 161 -6.70 -10.64 9.60
CA ALA A 161 -8.00 -10.49 8.95
C ALA A 161 -7.86 -10.22 7.45
N THR A 162 -6.92 -9.35 7.09
CA THR A 162 -6.64 -9.01 5.69
C THR A 162 -5.99 -10.18 4.96
N CYS A 163 -5.08 -10.93 5.59
CA CYS A 163 -4.49 -12.14 5.00
C CYS A 163 -5.58 -13.18 4.70
N LYS A 164 -6.46 -13.47 5.67
CA LYS A 164 -7.58 -14.42 5.51
C LYS A 164 -8.47 -14.00 4.34
N ARG A 165 -8.91 -12.74 4.32
CA ARG A 165 -9.73 -12.19 3.22
C ARG A 165 -9.08 -12.35 1.84
N LEU A 166 -7.78 -12.11 1.73
CA LEU A 166 -7.06 -12.23 0.45
C LEU A 166 -6.88 -13.68 0.00
N LEU A 167 -6.74 -14.61 0.93
CA LEU A 167 -6.62 -16.04 0.64
C LEU A 167 -7.97 -16.70 0.30
N GLU A 168 -9.06 -16.19 0.88
CA GLU A 168 -10.44 -16.61 0.62
C GLU A 168 -11.06 -15.91 -0.60
N ALA A 169 -10.39 -14.87 -1.14
CA ALA A 169 -10.80 -14.23 -2.38
C ALA A 169 -10.78 -15.24 -3.55
N GLU A 170 -11.46 -14.89 -4.66
CA GLU A 170 -11.60 -15.77 -5.83
C GLU A 170 -10.32 -16.57 -6.18
N PRO A 171 -10.47 -17.85 -6.56
CA PRO A 171 -9.34 -18.76 -6.71
C PRO A 171 -8.31 -18.20 -7.68
N SER A 172 -7.13 -17.90 -7.15
CA SER A 172 -5.93 -17.51 -7.89
C SER A 172 -4.94 -18.68 -7.91
N PRO A 173 -4.00 -18.74 -8.87
CA PRO A 173 -2.93 -19.73 -8.82
C PRO A 173 -2.17 -19.65 -7.48
N LEU A 174 -1.89 -18.43 -7.01
CA LEU A 174 -1.18 -18.18 -5.74
C LEU A 174 -1.88 -18.79 -4.51
N THR A 175 -3.20 -18.77 -4.47
CA THR A 175 -3.99 -19.35 -3.36
C THR A 175 -3.93 -20.87 -3.31
N GLN A 176 -3.54 -21.53 -4.40
CA GLN A 176 -3.40 -22.99 -4.48
C GLN A 176 -1.99 -23.47 -4.10
N SER A 177 -1.04 -22.55 -3.90
CA SER A 177 0.30 -22.89 -3.46
C SER A 177 0.27 -23.50 -2.04
N THR A 178 1.17 -24.45 -1.78
CA THR A 178 1.30 -25.09 -0.46
C THR A 178 1.49 -24.09 0.70
N PRO A 179 2.32 -23.04 0.62
CA PRO A 179 2.41 -22.05 1.69
C PRO A 179 1.11 -21.25 1.89
N ALA A 180 0.36 -20.95 0.82
CA ALA A 180 -0.92 -20.24 0.93
C ALA A 180 -1.98 -21.09 1.62
N MET A 181 -2.06 -22.39 1.28
CA MET A 181 -3.00 -23.32 1.91
C MET A 181 -2.72 -23.47 3.42
N HIS A 182 -1.46 -23.70 3.80
CA HIS A 182 -1.08 -23.81 5.21
C HIS A 182 -1.34 -22.53 6.00
N LEU A 183 -1.06 -21.36 5.39
CA LEU A 183 -1.35 -20.07 6.00
C LEU A 183 -2.87 -19.89 6.19
N GLY A 184 -3.68 -20.25 5.20
CA GLY A 184 -5.14 -20.20 5.26
C GLY A 184 -5.72 -21.10 6.35
N GLU A 185 -5.25 -22.35 6.44
CA GLU A 185 -5.64 -23.30 7.48
C GLU A 185 -5.33 -22.77 8.89
N ARG A 186 -4.13 -22.20 9.08
CA ARG A 186 -3.75 -21.58 10.36
C ARG A 186 -4.67 -20.43 10.73
N LEU A 187 -4.87 -19.49 9.81
CA LEU A 187 -5.72 -18.31 10.07
C LEU A 187 -7.17 -18.69 10.33
N PHE A 188 -7.67 -19.74 9.65
CA PHE A 188 -8.99 -20.29 9.91
C PHE A 188 -9.09 -20.89 11.31
N ALA A 189 -8.10 -21.69 11.72
CA ALA A 189 -8.06 -22.29 13.04
C ALA A 189 -7.97 -21.23 14.17
N GLU A 190 -7.14 -20.21 14.00
CA GLU A 190 -7.00 -19.09 14.94
C GLU A 190 -8.30 -18.28 15.03
N SER A 191 -8.92 -17.96 13.90
CA SER A 191 -10.22 -17.29 13.84
C SER A 191 -11.29 -18.11 14.57
N SER A 192 -11.39 -19.41 14.29
CA SER A 192 -12.36 -20.29 14.93
C SER A 192 -12.11 -20.42 16.44
N ALA A 193 -10.86 -20.40 16.88
CA ALA A 193 -10.51 -20.42 18.30
C ALA A 193 -10.93 -19.12 18.99
N LEU A 194 -10.75 -17.97 18.33
CA LEU A 194 -11.20 -16.67 18.83
C LEU A 194 -12.73 -16.61 18.93
N ASP A 195 -13.44 -17.10 17.91
CA ASP A 195 -14.91 -17.14 17.89
C ASP A 195 -15.49 -18.09 18.96
N ALA A 196 -14.71 -19.08 19.40
CA ALA A 196 -15.08 -20.00 20.47
C ALA A 196 -14.85 -19.44 21.89
N LEU A 197 -14.17 -18.30 22.03
CA LEU A 197 -13.94 -17.69 23.34
C LEU A 197 -15.28 -17.18 23.94
N PRO A 198 -15.47 -17.27 25.27
CA PRO A 198 -16.68 -16.78 25.90
C PRO A 198 -16.79 -15.26 25.73
N ASN A 199 -17.96 -14.79 25.32
CA ASN A 199 -18.27 -13.37 25.21
C ASN A 199 -18.28 -12.71 26.59
N LEU A 200 -17.17 -12.08 26.98
CA LEU A 200 -17.07 -11.31 28.22
C LEU A 200 -17.80 -9.96 28.06
N THR A 201 -18.97 -9.84 28.67
CA THR A 201 -19.77 -8.60 28.64
C THR A 201 -19.04 -7.40 29.24
N GLU A 202 -18.06 -7.64 30.11
CA GLU A 202 -17.22 -6.63 30.75
C GLU A 202 -16.27 -5.93 29.78
N LEU A 203 -15.85 -6.61 28.72
CA LEU A 203 -15.00 -6.05 27.67
C LEU A 203 -15.81 -5.37 26.56
N GLN A 204 -17.14 -5.52 26.57
CA GLN A 204 -17.99 -4.82 25.63
C GLN A 204 -18.10 -3.36 26.02
N MET A 205 -18.04 -2.47 25.04
CA MET A 205 -18.34 -1.06 25.29
C MET A 205 -19.75 -0.94 25.90
N ALA A 206 -19.82 -0.32 27.09
CA ALA A 206 -21.07 0.07 27.71
C ALA A 206 -21.91 0.93 26.76
N SER A 207 -23.24 0.91 26.93
CA SER A 207 -24.17 1.67 26.08
C SER A 207 -23.84 3.17 26.03
N GLU A 208 -23.41 3.74 27.16
CA GLU A 208 -22.96 5.13 27.27
C GLU A 208 -21.69 5.38 26.46
N MET A 209 -20.68 4.52 26.59
CA MET A 209 -19.45 4.61 25.79
C MET A 209 -19.73 4.46 24.29
N ARG A 210 -20.67 3.59 23.89
CA ARG A 210 -21.11 3.46 22.49
C ARG A 210 -21.73 4.76 21.97
N ARG A 211 -22.56 5.42 22.77
CA ARG A 211 -23.14 6.73 22.41
C ARG A 211 -22.04 7.78 22.27
N SER A 212 -21.14 7.89 23.25
CA SER A 212 -20.02 8.83 23.21
C SER A 212 -19.12 8.59 21.99
N PHE A 213 -18.74 7.34 21.73
CA PHE A 213 -17.96 6.98 20.55
C PHE A 213 -18.67 7.34 19.24
N SER A 214 -19.99 7.12 19.16
CA SER A 214 -20.79 7.52 17.99
C SER A 214 -20.80 9.03 17.80
N TYR A 215 -20.86 9.82 18.88
CA TYR A 215 -20.73 11.27 18.81
C TYR A 215 -19.33 11.71 18.37
N PHE A 216 -18.28 11.08 18.89
CA PHE A 216 -16.90 11.34 18.47
C PHE A 216 -16.72 11.07 16.97
N ARG A 217 -17.16 9.91 16.46
CA ARG A 217 -17.16 9.58 15.03
C ARG A 217 -17.91 10.62 14.18
N ARG A 218 -19.08 11.09 14.63
CA ARG A 218 -19.84 12.14 13.93
C ARG A 218 -19.09 13.46 13.88
N ASN A 219 -18.48 13.86 14.99
CA ASN A 219 -17.69 15.09 15.05
C ASN A 219 -16.44 15.01 14.18
N GLU A 220 -15.75 13.88 14.18
CA GLU A 220 -14.59 13.63 13.32
C GLU A 220 -14.98 13.70 11.84
N ASN A 221 -16.04 12.99 11.45
CA ASN A 221 -16.56 13.05 10.07
C ASN A 221 -16.93 14.48 9.67
N ARG A 222 -17.55 15.25 10.57
CA ARG A 222 -17.86 16.65 10.31
C ARG A 222 -16.59 17.48 10.12
N ALA A 223 -15.57 17.32 10.97
CA ALA A 223 -14.30 18.04 10.85
C ALA A 223 -13.53 17.69 9.56
N VAL A 224 -13.55 16.41 9.15
CA VAL A 224 -12.99 15.97 7.86
C VAL A 224 -13.73 16.63 6.71
N MET A 225 -15.07 16.62 6.74
CA MET A 225 -15.88 17.27 5.71
C MET A 225 -15.63 18.79 5.66
N GLU A 226 -15.57 19.48 6.80
CA GLU A 226 -15.26 20.92 6.87
C GLU A 226 -13.89 21.24 6.24
N LYS A 227 -12.85 20.41 6.47
CA LYS A 227 -11.54 20.57 5.81
C LYS A 227 -11.58 20.31 4.31
N VAL A 228 -12.29 19.26 3.88
CA VAL A 228 -12.47 18.95 2.44
C VAL A 228 -13.23 20.06 1.73
N HIS A 229 -14.18 20.74 2.39
CA HIS A 229 -14.88 21.89 1.82
C HIS A 229 -13.94 23.06 1.55
N GLY A 230 -12.99 23.35 2.46
CA GLY A 230 -12.02 24.43 2.27
C GLY A 230 -10.97 24.19 1.16
N GLU A 231 -10.86 22.96 0.65
CA GLU A 231 -9.95 22.59 -0.45
C GLU A 231 -10.72 22.27 -1.75
N SER A 232 -12.04 22.49 -1.77
CA SER A 232 -12.91 22.06 -2.86
C SER A 232 -13.03 23.09 -3.98
N LEU A 233 -12.86 22.64 -5.23
CA LEU A 233 -13.13 23.45 -6.43
C LEU A 233 -14.61 23.91 -6.55
N PHE A 234 -15.53 23.30 -5.77
CA PHE A 234 -16.93 23.69 -5.73
C PHE A 234 -17.14 25.08 -5.11
N GLU A 235 -16.26 25.53 -4.22
CA GLU A 235 -16.35 26.88 -3.62
C GLU A 235 -16.09 27.99 -4.66
N MET A 236 -15.32 27.68 -5.72
CA MET A 236 -15.03 28.63 -6.80
C MET A 236 -16.19 28.82 -7.80
N SER A 237 -17.18 27.93 -7.81
CA SER A 237 -18.20 27.86 -8.87
C SER A 237 -19.65 27.84 -8.37
N MET A 238 -19.90 27.65 -7.06
CA MET A 238 -21.24 27.50 -6.50
C MET A 238 -21.49 28.49 -5.37
N THR A 239 -22.62 29.20 -5.45
CA THR A 239 -22.92 30.37 -4.61
C THR A 239 -23.64 30.02 -3.32
N ALA A 240 -24.35 28.89 -3.26
CA ALA A 240 -25.00 28.39 -2.04
C ALA A 240 -25.08 26.85 -2.04
N GLN A 241 -24.60 26.23 -0.97
CA GLN A 241 -24.72 24.79 -0.71
C GLN A 241 -25.71 24.59 0.44
N HIS A 242 -26.83 23.92 0.17
CA HIS A 242 -27.83 23.59 1.18
C HIS A 242 -27.76 22.08 1.48
N PHE A 243 -27.45 21.72 2.72
CA PHE A 243 -27.46 20.32 3.18
C PHE A 243 -28.87 19.96 3.64
N LYS A 244 -29.70 19.43 2.74
CA LYS A 244 -31.06 19.02 3.10
C LYS A 244 -31.09 17.65 3.79
N TYR A 245 -30.17 16.71 3.51
CA TYR A 245 -30.12 15.38 4.14
C TYR A 245 -28.70 14.78 4.20
N SER A 246 -28.44 13.83 5.11
CA SER A 246 -27.10 13.22 5.33
C SER A 246 -26.49 12.53 4.11
N ASN A 247 -27.28 12.26 3.07
CA ASN A 247 -26.87 11.48 1.90
C ASN A 247 -27.00 12.27 0.58
N GLN A 248 -27.42 13.55 0.61
CA GLN A 248 -27.63 14.38 -0.59
C GLN A 248 -27.35 15.85 -0.28
N VAL A 249 -26.59 16.52 -1.16
CA VAL A 249 -26.42 17.98 -1.13
C VAL A 249 -27.26 18.60 -2.25
N SER A 250 -28.09 19.58 -1.91
CA SER A 250 -28.67 20.49 -2.92
C SER A 250 -27.67 21.61 -3.14
N VAL A 251 -27.20 21.78 -4.37
CA VAL A 251 -26.38 22.92 -4.75
C VAL A 251 -27.14 23.80 -5.72
N GLU A 252 -27.13 25.10 -5.45
CA GLU A 252 -27.64 26.11 -6.36
C GLU A 252 -26.45 26.75 -7.08
N TYR A 253 -26.48 26.72 -8.41
CA TYR A 253 -25.55 27.50 -9.23
C TYR A 253 -26.31 28.43 -10.17
N GLN A 254 -25.76 29.62 -10.35
CA GLN A 254 -26.38 30.69 -11.12
C GLN A 254 -25.68 30.76 -12.48
N ASN A 255 -26.40 30.39 -13.55
CA ASN A 255 -25.97 30.68 -14.91
C ASN A 255 -26.54 32.04 -15.34
N ASP A 256 -26.00 32.65 -16.41
CA ASP A 256 -26.38 33.97 -16.93
C ASP A 256 -27.89 34.15 -17.21
N HIS A 257 -28.68 33.08 -17.21
CA HIS A 257 -30.11 33.11 -17.54
C HIS A 257 -31.03 32.49 -16.47
N GLU A 258 -30.58 31.54 -15.62
CA GLU A 258 -31.44 30.86 -14.63
C GLU A 258 -30.63 30.33 -13.42
N THR A 259 -31.30 30.23 -12.27
CA THR A 259 -30.81 29.51 -11.08
C THR A 259 -31.21 28.04 -11.17
N VAL A 260 -30.23 27.14 -11.22
CA VAL A 260 -30.47 25.69 -11.31
C VAL A 260 -30.12 25.03 -9.98
N GLU A 261 -31.09 24.33 -9.38
CA GLU A 261 -30.87 23.47 -8.20
C GLU A 261 -30.50 22.06 -8.68
N ALA A 262 -29.32 21.58 -8.31
CA ALA A 262 -28.84 20.24 -8.61
C ALA A 262 -28.65 19.43 -7.31
N MET A 263 -29.16 18.20 -7.30
CA MET A 263 -28.99 17.28 -6.18
C MET A 263 -27.80 16.35 -6.44
N ILE A 264 -26.75 16.48 -5.64
CA ILE A 264 -25.57 15.60 -5.71
C ILE A 264 -25.68 14.55 -4.59
N PRO A 265 -25.76 13.25 -4.89
CA PRO A 265 -25.73 12.22 -3.87
C PRO A 265 -24.36 12.24 -3.16
N MET A 266 -24.37 12.31 -1.84
CA MET A 266 -23.15 12.16 -1.04
C MET A 266 -22.89 10.68 -0.83
N PHE A 267 -21.80 10.20 -1.43
CA PHE A 267 -21.24 8.90 -1.10
C PHE A 267 -20.23 9.07 0.03
N THR A 268 -20.52 8.52 1.20
CA THR A 268 -19.49 8.33 2.22
C THR A 268 -18.60 7.18 1.76
N GLN A 269 -17.44 7.49 1.21
CA GLN A 269 -16.39 6.50 1.03
C GLN A 269 -15.78 6.21 2.41
N GLU A 270 -16.25 5.16 3.08
CA GLU A 270 -15.60 4.65 4.29
C GLU A 270 -14.50 3.67 3.89
N MET A 271 -13.27 3.98 4.30
CA MET A 271 -12.10 3.14 4.07
C MET A 271 -11.70 2.49 5.40
N SER A 272 -11.94 1.19 5.55
CA SER A 272 -11.44 0.41 6.68
C SER A 272 -10.12 -0.29 6.32
N MET A 273 -9.05 -0.04 7.08
CA MET A 273 -7.80 -0.78 6.98
C MET A 273 -7.42 -1.41 8.31
N GLU A 274 -6.89 -2.63 8.25
CA GLU A 274 -6.28 -3.29 9.40
C GLU A 274 -4.93 -2.62 9.68
N LEU A 275 -4.70 -2.27 10.95
CA LEU A 275 -3.42 -1.76 11.41
C LEU A 275 -2.62 -2.92 12.02
N PRO A 276 -1.27 -2.88 11.93
CA PRO A 276 -0.44 -3.94 12.49
C PRO A 276 -0.70 -4.12 13.99
N GLN A 277 -1.03 -5.34 14.41
CA GLN A 277 -1.42 -5.65 15.78
C GLN A 277 -0.37 -5.24 16.80
N THR A 278 0.90 -5.57 16.55
CA THR A 278 2.00 -5.23 17.47
C THR A 278 2.20 -3.72 17.53
N ARG A 279 1.96 -2.96 16.44
CA ARG A 279 2.07 -1.50 16.49
C ARG A 279 1.08 -0.87 17.45
N ILE A 280 -0.12 -1.43 17.58
CA ILE A 280 -1.14 -0.95 18.52
C ILE A 280 -0.75 -1.31 19.96
N ALA A 281 -0.27 -2.53 20.19
CA ALA A 281 0.05 -3.03 21.52
C ALA A 281 1.40 -2.51 22.07
N ASP A 282 2.45 -2.55 21.24
CA ASP A 282 3.82 -2.13 21.55
C ASP A 282 4.54 -1.57 20.30
N PRO A 283 4.50 -0.23 20.11
CA PRO A 283 5.17 0.42 18.99
C PRO A 283 6.69 0.23 18.94
N LEU A 284 7.36 0.04 20.08
CA LEU A 284 8.82 -0.11 20.14
C LEU A 284 9.22 -1.50 19.65
N LEU A 285 8.51 -2.54 20.11
CA LEU A 285 8.69 -3.90 19.63
C LEU A 285 8.40 -3.99 18.12
N TYR A 286 7.34 -3.33 17.65
CA TYR A 286 7.05 -3.27 16.21
C TYR A 286 8.19 -2.65 15.42
N HIS A 287 8.78 -1.54 15.91
CA HIS A 287 9.92 -0.92 15.25
C HIS A 287 11.13 -1.85 15.18
N GLN A 288 11.41 -2.61 16.24
CA GLN A 288 12.49 -3.59 16.25
C GLN A 288 12.26 -4.71 15.22
N LYS A 289 11.04 -5.25 15.12
CA LYS A 289 10.66 -6.24 14.10
C LYS A 289 10.88 -5.71 12.67
N ILE A 290 10.48 -4.47 12.41
CA ILE A 290 10.67 -3.83 11.10
C ILE A 290 12.16 -3.68 10.76
N MET A 291 12.97 -3.30 11.75
CA MET A 291 14.42 -3.17 11.57
C MET A 291 15.12 -4.52 11.37
N SER A 292 14.65 -5.60 12.02
CA SER A 292 15.21 -6.93 11.78
C SER A 292 14.93 -7.41 10.37
N LEU A 293 13.70 -7.23 9.86
CA LEU A 293 13.34 -7.57 8.47
C LEU A 293 14.22 -6.84 7.45
N TRP A 294 14.58 -5.58 7.71
CA TRP A 294 15.46 -4.84 6.80
C TRP A 294 16.90 -5.38 6.79
N LYS A 295 17.43 -5.74 7.97
CA LYS A 295 18.81 -6.23 8.16
C LYS A 295 18.99 -7.69 7.75
N GLU A 296 18.00 -8.54 7.99
CA GLU A 296 18.02 -9.94 7.56
C GLU A 296 18.12 -10.06 6.04
N ALA A 297 17.65 -9.06 5.31
CA ALA A 297 17.81 -8.96 3.86
C ALA A 297 19.23 -8.57 3.40
N GLU A 298 20.17 -8.24 4.32
CA GLU A 298 21.58 -7.96 4.01
C GLU A 298 22.48 -9.19 4.16
N GLN A 299 21.95 -10.31 4.69
CA GLN A 299 22.65 -11.58 4.93
C GLN A 299 22.42 -12.57 3.78
#